data_AF-A0AA43QN09-F1
#
_entry.id   AF-A0AA43QN09-F1
#
_cell.length_a   1.000
_cell.length_b   1.000
_cell.length_c   1.000
_cell.angle_alpha   90.00
_cell.angle_beta   90.00
_cell.angle_gamma   90.00
#
_symmetry.space_group_name_H-M   'P 1'
#
loop_
_entity.id
_entity.type
_entity.pdbx_description
1 polymer ?
#
loop_
_entity_poly.entity_id
_entity_poly.type
_entity_poly.pdbx_seq_one_letter_code
_entity_poly.pdbx_strand_id
1 'polypeptide(L)'
;MDPNELNEMVDATLSELVDSGLIEIDLHGGYAATSLSQATVASYLTPEDGLFIHDELRRALKAFVMDGEMHIFYTFAPVWNPGNVEIKWNIFRKEVDCLDESGLRVLSFVGINPALVNRLANSGKALPETTVEEVKMARIYRRFYTALQLRDLCNEMPIHKVARKYEVPRGFVQTLAQVCEGFAAGMLQFCQKMNWGMLQAALAHVTDRLKAGARAGT
;
A
#
# COMPACT_ATOMS: atom_id res chain seq x y z
N MET A 1 2.46 24.35 27.70
CA MET A 1 1.74 23.09 27.91
C MET A 1 1.83 22.79 29.39
N ASP A 2 0.69 22.61 30.04
CA ASP A 2 0.63 22.23 31.45
C ASP A 2 1.19 20.79 31.60
N PRO A 3 2.05 20.51 32.60
CA PRO A 3 2.48 19.14 32.91
C PRO A 3 1.33 18.13 33.04
N ASN A 4 0.15 18.55 33.51
CA ASN A 4 -1.02 17.67 33.61
C ASN A 4 -1.61 17.33 32.24
N GLU A 5 -1.76 18.33 31.36
CA GLU A 5 -2.20 18.11 29.97
C GLU A 5 -1.25 17.16 29.22
N LEU A 6 0.07 17.28 29.45
CA LEU A 6 1.05 16.40 28.84
C LEU A 6 0.90 14.95 29.31
N ASN A 7 0.68 14.72 30.60
CA ASN A 7 0.48 13.37 31.14
C ASN A 7 -0.81 12.73 30.60
N GLU A 8 -1.91 13.49 30.54
CA GLU A 8 -3.18 13.00 29.97
C GLU A 8 -3.02 12.60 28.49
N MET A 9 -2.28 13.39 27.71
CA MET A 9 -1.99 13.05 26.30
C MET A 9 -1.12 11.79 26.17
N VAL A 10 -0.13 11.62 27.05
CA VAL A 10 0.73 10.42 27.06
C VAL A 10 -0.12 9.19 27.41
N ASP A 11 -0.95 9.26 28.44
CA ASP A 11 -1.79 8.14 28.87
C ASP A 11 -2.81 7.75 27.81
N ALA A 12 -3.45 8.73 27.16
CA ALA A 12 -4.34 8.48 26.02
C ALA A 12 -3.61 7.79 24.86
N THR A 13 -2.41 8.28 24.51
CA THR A 13 -1.60 7.68 23.44
C THR A 13 -1.18 6.26 23.78
N LEU A 14 -0.77 5.99 25.02
CA LEU A 14 -0.41 4.64 25.47
C LEU A 14 -1.61 3.69 25.40
N SER A 15 -2.81 4.15 25.81
CA SER A 15 -4.04 3.37 25.68
C SER A 15 -4.32 3.02 24.21
N GLU A 16 -4.23 3.99 23.29
CA GLU A 16 -4.45 3.75 21.86
C GLU A 16 -3.44 2.75 21.26
N LEU A 17 -2.17 2.85 21.68
CA LEU A 17 -1.11 1.93 21.22
C LEU A 17 -1.33 0.51 21.75
N VAL A 18 -1.85 0.35 22.97
CA VAL A 18 -2.23 -0.96 23.53
C VAL A 18 -3.45 -1.52 22.79
N ASP A 19 -4.49 -0.72 22.61
CA ASP A 19 -5.74 -1.13 21.96
C ASP A 19 -5.52 -1.53 20.49
N SER A 20 -4.58 -0.87 19.82
CA SER A 20 -4.17 -1.22 18.45
C SER A 20 -3.19 -2.40 18.37
N GLY A 21 -2.70 -2.91 19.50
CA GLY A 21 -1.74 -4.02 19.56
C GLY A 21 -0.32 -3.66 19.10
N LEU A 22 0.02 -2.37 19.08
CA LEU A 22 1.38 -1.89 18.77
C LEU A 22 2.29 -2.02 19.99
N ILE A 23 1.76 -1.86 21.20
CA ILE A 23 2.49 -2.14 22.43
C ILE A 23 1.70 -3.11 23.31
N GLU A 24 2.41 -3.81 24.19
CA GLU A 24 1.84 -4.69 25.19
C GLU A 24 2.38 -4.33 26.57
N ILE A 25 1.62 -4.66 27.61
CA ILE A 25 2.06 -4.49 29.00
C ILE A 25 2.71 -5.81 29.43
N ASP A 26 3.98 -5.74 29.82
CA ASP A 26 4.73 -6.88 30.30
C ASP A 26 4.30 -7.33 31.71
N LEU A 27 4.86 -8.44 32.19
CA LEU A 27 4.55 -9.00 33.50
C LEU A 27 4.92 -8.09 34.69
N HIS A 28 5.72 -7.05 34.46
CA HIS A 28 6.16 -6.08 35.45
C HIS A 28 5.40 -4.75 35.36
N GLY A 29 4.39 -4.64 34.48
CA GLY A 29 3.66 -3.41 34.24
C GLY A 29 4.41 -2.40 33.36
N GLY A 30 5.51 -2.81 32.72
CA GLY A 30 6.23 -2.02 31.72
C GLY A 30 5.61 -2.15 30.33
N TYR A 31 5.87 -1.17 29.46
CA TYR A 31 5.44 -1.23 28.06
C TYR A 31 6.53 -1.85 27.18
N ALA A 32 6.15 -2.83 26.36
CA ALA A 32 7.02 -3.46 25.38
C ALA A 32 6.44 -3.32 23.97
N ALA A 33 7.31 -3.16 22.97
CA ALA A 33 6.90 -3.08 21.57
C ALA A 33 6.61 -4.48 21.00
N THR A 34 5.42 -4.67 20.42
CA THR A 34 5.05 -5.93 19.77
C THR A 34 5.82 -6.13 18.46
N SER A 35 5.80 -7.35 17.90
CA SER A 35 6.37 -7.61 16.57
C SER A 35 5.79 -6.70 15.49
N LEU A 36 4.50 -6.32 15.61
CA LEU A 36 3.82 -5.40 14.71
C LEU A 36 4.40 -3.99 14.79
N SER A 37 4.63 -3.46 15.99
CA SER A 37 5.28 -2.15 16.15
C SER A 37 6.72 -2.16 15.65
N GLN A 38 7.47 -3.22 15.98
CA GLN A 38 8.84 -3.40 15.48
C GLN A 38 8.88 -3.49 13.95
N ALA A 39 7.92 -4.19 13.33
CA ALA A 39 7.76 -4.24 11.88
C ALA A 39 7.43 -2.87 11.28
N THR A 40 6.47 -2.15 11.88
CA THR A 40 6.04 -0.81 11.46
C THR A 40 7.21 0.18 11.45
N VAL A 41 7.98 0.23 12.54
CA VAL A 41 9.16 1.10 12.65
C VAL A 41 10.25 0.69 11.68
N ALA A 42 10.56 -0.60 11.58
CA ALA A 42 11.61 -1.10 10.68
C ALA A 42 11.29 -0.88 9.19
N SER A 43 10.01 -0.70 8.86
CA SER A 43 9.51 -0.41 7.52
C SER A 43 9.26 1.07 7.25
N TYR A 44 9.65 1.97 8.16
CA TYR A 44 9.47 3.42 8.04
C TYR A 44 8.01 3.86 7.86
N LEU A 45 7.08 3.15 8.50
CA LEU A 45 5.65 3.42 8.42
C LEU A 45 5.18 4.18 9.67
N THR A 46 4.15 5.01 9.49
CA THR A 46 3.38 5.53 10.63
C THR A 46 2.61 4.39 11.31
N PRO A 47 2.18 4.55 12.58
CA PRO A 47 1.32 3.56 13.25
C PRO A 47 0.10 3.13 12.42
N GLU A 48 -0.61 4.11 11.84
CA GLU A 48 -1.78 3.87 10.99
C GLU A 48 -1.41 3.10 9.71
N ASP A 49 -0.30 3.47 9.08
CA ASP A 49 0.20 2.77 7.89
C ASP A 49 0.62 1.34 8.20
N GLY A 50 1.26 1.11 9.34
CA GLY A 50 1.68 -0.19 9.82
C GLY A 50 0.50 -1.13 10.06
N LEU A 51 -0.55 -0.64 10.74
CA LEU A 51 -1.79 -1.40 10.97
C LEU A 51 -2.46 -1.77 9.64
N PHE A 52 -2.56 -0.82 8.71
CA PHE A 52 -3.12 -1.08 7.39
C PHE A 52 -2.30 -2.12 6.61
N ILE A 53 -0.98 -1.98 6.54
CA ILE A 53 -0.11 -2.95 5.85
C ILE A 53 -0.16 -4.32 6.50
N HIS A 54 -0.19 -4.39 7.83
CA HIS A 54 -0.36 -5.64 8.55
C HIS A 54 -1.65 -6.35 8.13
N ASP A 55 -2.78 -5.64 8.08
CA ASP A 55 -4.05 -6.20 7.63
C ASP A 55 -3.98 -6.71 6.18
N GLU A 56 -3.41 -5.93 5.26
CA GLU A 56 -3.27 -6.32 3.85
C GLU A 56 -2.42 -7.59 3.71
N LEU A 57 -1.22 -7.60 4.31
CA LEU A 57 -0.28 -8.72 4.22
C LEU A 57 -0.81 -9.96 4.95
N ARG A 58 -1.51 -9.79 6.07
CA ARG A 58 -2.15 -10.90 6.79
C ARG A 58 -3.27 -11.55 5.98
N ARG A 59 -4.01 -10.77 5.18
CA ARG A 59 -4.94 -11.35 4.19
C ARG A 59 -4.17 -12.06 3.09
N ALA A 60 -3.10 -11.44 2.57
CA ALA A 60 -2.29 -12.01 1.50
C ALA A 60 -1.65 -13.35 1.88
N LEU A 61 -1.29 -13.56 3.15
CA LEU A 61 -0.84 -14.86 3.68
C LEU A 61 -1.85 -15.99 3.49
N LYS A 62 -3.16 -15.69 3.49
CA LYS A 62 -4.22 -16.69 3.34
C LYS A 62 -4.49 -17.04 1.88
N ALA A 63 -4.32 -16.07 0.99
CA ALA A 63 -4.50 -16.25 -0.44
C ALA A 63 -3.66 -15.23 -1.21
N PHE A 64 -2.46 -15.64 -1.61
CA PHE A 64 -1.61 -14.86 -2.49
C PHE A 64 -1.76 -15.37 -3.93
N VAL A 65 -2.21 -14.50 -4.84
CA VAL A 65 -2.21 -14.81 -6.27
C VAL A 65 -0.77 -14.83 -6.78
N MET A 66 -0.23 -16.02 -7.07
CA MET A 66 1.19 -16.25 -7.41
C MET A 66 1.46 -16.44 -8.91
N ASP A 67 0.43 -16.66 -9.73
CA ASP A 67 0.56 -16.92 -11.16
C ASP A 67 0.54 -15.64 -12.03
N GLY A 68 0.78 -14.50 -11.40
CA GLY A 68 0.93 -13.19 -12.00
C GLY A 68 1.61 -12.22 -11.04
N GLU A 69 1.97 -11.03 -11.52
CA GLU A 69 2.79 -10.07 -10.75
C GLU A 69 1.98 -8.94 -10.12
N MET A 70 0.68 -8.83 -10.45
CA MET A 70 -0.15 -7.71 -10.03
C MET A 70 -0.29 -7.60 -8.51
N HIS A 71 -0.33 -8.74 -7.80
CA HIS A 71 -0.40 -8.75 -6.34
C HIS A 71 0.89 -8.20 -5.71
N ILE A 72 2.03 -8.44 -6.36
CA ILE A 72 3.33 -7.95 -5.92
C ILE A 72 3.40 -6.44 -6.14
N PHE A 73 3.01 -5.95 -7.31
CA PHE A 73 2.95 -4.51 -7.58
C PHE A 73 1.99 -3.80 -6.62
N TYR A 74 0.85 -4.40 -6.29
CA TYR A 74 -0.05 -3.86 -5.26
C TYR A 74 0.60 -3.83 -3.88
N THR A 75 1.33 -4.89 -3.52
CA THR A 75 2.06 -4.96 -2.24
C THR A 75 3.13 -3.87 -2.16
N PHE A 76 3.84 -3.60 -3.25
CA PHE A 76 4.90 -2.59 -3.33
C PHE A 76 4.41 -1.17 -3.64
N ALA A 77 3.13 -0.98 -3.96
CA ALA A 77 2.57 0.35 -4.13
C ALA A 77 2.57 1.09 -2.78
N PRO A 78 3.17 2.30 -2.71
CA PRO A 78 3.19 3.09 -1.49
C PRO A 78 1.79 3.28 -0.91
N VAL A 79 1.70 3.32 0.42
CA VAL A 79 0.43 3.54 1.14
C VAL A 79 -0.01 4.99 1.15
N TRP A 80 0.95 5.91 1.10
CA TRP A 80 0.68 7.33 0.96
C TRP A 80 0.55 7.69 -0.52
N ASN A 81 -0.29 8.67 -0.82
CA ASN A 81 -0.47 9.22 -2.16
C ASN A 81 0.38 10.50 -2.29
N PRO A 82 1.62 10.45 -2.79
CA PRO A 82 2.41 11.66 -2.94
C PRO A 82 1.68 12.64 -3.88
N GLY A 83 1.39 13.85 -3.42
CA GLY A 83 0.77 14.90 -4.24
C GLY A 83 -0.74 14.78 -4.48
N ASN A 84 -1.48 13.97 -3.70
CA ASN A 84 -2.94 13.85 -3.77
C ASN A 84 -3.47 13.58 -5.18
N VAL A 85 -2.79 12.69 -5.92
CA VAL A 85 -3.21 12.35 -7.28
C VAL A 85 -4.54 11.63 -7.24
N GLU A 86 -5.55 12.21 -7.88
CA GLU A 86 -6.88 11.63 -8.00
C GLU A 86 -6.91 10.51 -9.05
N ILE A 87 -7.78 9.54 -8.81
CA ILE A 87 -8.02 8.43 -9.74
C ILE A 87 -8.77 8.97 -10.96
N LYS A 88 -8.19 8.79 -12.15
CA LYS A 88 -8.90 9.01 -13.42
C LYS A 88 -9.71 7.76 -13.76
N TRP A 89 -10.97 7.73 -13.34
CA TRP A 89 -11.83 6.55 -13.44
C TRP A 89 -11.95 5.94 -14.84
N ASN A 90 -11.97 6.78 -15.89
CA ASN A 90 -11.97 6.29 -17.27
C ASN A 90 -10.70 5.54 -17.65
N ILE A 91 -9.54 5.96 -17.12
CA ILE A 91 -8.27 5.27 -17.32
C ILE A 91 -8.25 4.02 -16.45
N PHE A 92 -8.67 4.12 -15.19
CA PHE A 92 -8.70 2.98 -14.30
C PHE A 92 -9.58 1.84 -14.86
N ARG A 93 -10.79 2.15 -15.36
CA ARG A 93 -11.64 1.17 -16.05
C ARG A 93 -10.91 0.49 -17.21
N LYS A 94 -10.29 1.26 -18.11
CA LYS A 94 -9.53 0.70 -19.24
C LYS A 94 -8.43 -0.26 -18.79
N GLU A 95 -7.68 0.11 -17.74
CA GLU A 95 -6.63 -0.74 -17.21
C GLU A 95 -7.18 -2.02 -16.56
N VAL A 96 -8.32 -1.93 -15.86
CA VAL A 96 -9.02 -3.08 -15.30
C VAL A 96 -9.50 -4.03 -16.41
N ASP A 97 -10.05 -3.49 -17.50
CA ASP A 97 -10.50 -4.28 -18.65
C ASP A 97 -9.34 -4.97 -19.39
N CYS A 98 -8.11 -4.47 -19.24
CA CYS A 98 -6.90 -5.07 -19.79
C CYS A 98 -6.19 -6.05 -18.85
N LEU A 99 -6.71 -6.30 -17.64
CA LEU A 99 -6.15 -7.30 -16.74
C LEU A 99 -6.42 -8.71 -17.29
N ASP A 100 -5.43 -9.57 -17.13
CA ASP A 100 -5.57 -11.00 -17.35
C ASP A 100 -6.36 -11.66 -16.20
N GLU A 101 -6.61 -12.96 -16.32
CA GLU A 101 -7.37 -13.71 -15.31
C GLU A 101 -6.72 -13.61 -13.91
N SER A 102 -5.39 -13.66 -13.86
CA SER A 102 -4.63 -13.50 -12.62
C SER A 102 -4.83 -12.11 -12.01
N GLY A 103 -4.70 -11.05 -12.81
CA GLY A 103 -4.95 -9.67 -12.41
C GLY A 103 -6.37 -9.43 -11.90
N LEU A 104 -7.38 -10.02 -12.54
CA LEU A 104 -8.78 -9.93 -12.09
C LEU A 104 -8.99 -10.61 -10.74
N ARG A 105 -8.33 -11.74 -10.48
CA ARG A 105 -8.35 -12.37 -9.15
C ARG A 105 -7.70 -11.49 -8.09
N VAL A 106 -6.59 -10.82 -8.40
CA VAL A 106 -5.96 -9.85 -7.48
C VAL A 106 -6.91 -8.70 -7.19
N LEU A 107 -7.54 -8.15 -8.23
CA LEU A 107 -8.49 -7.05 -8.11
C LEU A 107 -9.65 -7.41 -7.17
N SER A 108 -10.25 -8.60 -7.35
CA SER A 108 -11.30 -9.09 -6.46
C SER A 108 -10.78 -9.37 -5.04
N PHE A 109 -9.58 -9.93 -4.91
CA PHE A 109 -8.96 -10.27 -3.63
C PHE A 109 -8.72 -9.04 -2.75
N VAL A 110 -8.20 -7.95 -3.34
CA VAL A 110 -7.94 -6.71 -2.59
C VAL A 110 -9.21 -5.91 -2.26
N GLY A 111 -10.37 -6.32 -2.79
CA GLY A 111 -11.67 -5.69 -2.52
C GLY A 111 -12.06 -4.58 -3.49
N ILE A 112 -11.47 -4.55 -4.70
CA ILE A 112 -11.89 -3.63 -5.75
C ILE A 112 -13.05 -4.24 -6.50
N ASN A 113 -14.10 -3.45 -6.70
CA ASN A 113 -15.33 -3.85 -7.34
C ASN A 113 -15.37 -3.27 -8.77
N PRO A 114 -15.26 -4.09 -9.83
CA PRO A 114 -15.33 -3.62 -11.21
C PRO A 114 -16.62 -2.83 -11.52
N ALA A 115 -17.75 -3.21 -10.90
CA ALA A 115 -19.01 -2.50 -11.09
C ALA A 115 -18.97 -1.07 -10.49
N LEU A 116 -18.26 -0.88 -9.37
CA LEU A 116 -18.06 0.45 -8.80
C LEU A 116 -17.12 1.29 -9.68
N VAL A 117 -16.02 0.71 -10.17
CA VAL A 117 -15.11 1.37 -11.13
C VAL A 117 -15.89 1.84 -12.36
N ASN A 118 -16.74 0.98 -12.93
CA ASN A 118 -17.60 1.31 -14.07
C ASN A 118 -18.58 2.45 -13.76
N ARG A 119 -19.22 2.41 -12.59
CA ARG A 119 -20.17 3.45 -12.14
C ARG A 119 -19.48 4.80 -11.97
N LEU A 120 -18.30 4.84 -11.36
CA LEU A 120 -17.55 6.07 -11.13
C LEU A 120 -17.01 6.65 -12.45
N ALA A 121 -16.55 5.79 -13.36
CA ALA A 121 -16.12 6.19 -14.69
C ALA A 121 -17.26 6.81 -15.53
N ASN A 122 -18.49 6.31 -15.39
CA ASN A 122 -19.64 6.84 -16.11
C ASN A 122 -20.25 8.10 -15.46
N SER A 123 -20.21 8.19 -14.14
CA SER A 123 -20.83 9.30 -13.40
C SER A 123 -19.90 10.49 -13.19
N GLY A 124 -18.58 10.30 -13.33
CA GLY A 124 -17.57 11.33 -13.01
C GLY A 124 -17.49 11.67 -11.51
N LYS A 125 -18.18 10.93 -10.64
CA LYS A 125 -18.15 11.15 -9.20
C LYS A 125 -16.84 10.66 -8.57
N ALA A 126 -16.46 11.27 -7.46
CA ALA A 126 -15.39 10.79 -6.61
C ALA A 126 -15.86 9.59 -5.77
N LEU A 127 -14.89 8.83 -5.24
CA LEU A 127 -15.15 7.89 -4.16
C LEU A 127 -15.60 8.68 -2.91
N PRO A 128 -16.60 8.18 -2.16
CA PRO A 128 -16.92 8.75 -0.87
C PRO A 128 -15.81 8.43 0.14
N GLU A 129 -15.58 9.35 1.08
CA GLU A 129 -14.53 9.29 2.11
C GLU A 129 -15.02 9.90 3.43
N THR A 130 -16.29 9.68 3.73
CA THR A 130 -16.99 10.25 4.90
C THR A 130 -16.90 9.35 6.12
N THR A 131 -16.88 8.03 5.93
CA THR A 131 -16.70 7.05 7.02
C THR A 131 -15.29 6.45 7.01
N VAL A 132 -14.89 5.81 8.12
CA VAL A 132 -13.60 5.12 8.24
C VAL A 132 -13.46 4.01 7.19
N GLU A 133 -14.54 3.27 6.93
CA GLU A 133 -14.60 2.22 5.93
C GLU A 133 -14.45 2.77 4.51
N GLU A 134 -15.09 3.90 4.23
CA GLU A 134 -14.98 4.61 2.95
C GLU A 134 -13.56 5.10 2.70
N VAL A 135 -12.90 5.67 3.71
CA VAL A 135 -11.49 6.09 3.65
C VAL A 135 -10.57 4.88 3.40
N LYS A 136 -10.77 3.78 4.13
CA LYS A 136 -9.99 2.53 3.93
C LYS A 136 -10.18 1.99 2.52
N MET A 137 -11.42 1.98 2.02
CA MET A 137 -11.73 1.58 0.64
C MET A 137 -11.04 2.51 -0.36
N ALA A 138 -11.13 3.83 -0.18
CA ALA A 138 -10.52 4.78 -1.10
C ALA A 138 -8.99 4.63 -1.15
N ARG A 139 -8.36 4.33 0.00
CA ARG A 139 -6.93 4.00 0.09
C ARG A 139 -6.59 2.76 -0.75
N ILE A 140 -7.36 1.67 -0.67
CA ILE A 140 -7.17 0.46 -1.48
C ILE A 140 -7.24 0.78 -2.98
N TYR A 141 -8.27 1.53 -3.41
CA TYR A 141 -8.45 1.87 -4.83
C TYR A 141 -7.30 2.74 -5.36
N ARG A 142 -6.83 3.72 -4.57
CA ARG A 142 -5.67 4.56 -4.92
C ARG A 142 -4.39 3.76 -5.00
N ARG A 143 -4.15 2.85 -4.05
CA ARG A 143 -2.99 1.97 -4.04
C ARG A 143 -2.98 1.08 -5.28
N PHE A 144 -4.11 0.51 -5.66
CA PHE A 144 -4.17 -0.32 -6.86
C PHE A 144 -4.00 0.49 -8.15
N TYR A 145 -4.57 1.70 -8.22
CA TYR A 145 -4.30 2.60 -9.35
C TYR A 145 -2.82 3.00 -9.46
N THR A 146 -2.14 3.16 -8.31
CA THR A 146 -0.69 3.38 -8.25
C THR A 146 0.10 2.12 -8.64
N ALA A 147 -0.38 0.95 -8.24
CA ALA A 147 0.22 -0.33 -8.60
C ALA A 147 0.22 -0.58 -10.12
N LEU A 148 -0.83 -0.17 -10.83
CA LEU A 148 -0.89 -0.22 -12.29
C LEU A 148 0.20 0.66 -12.94
N GLN A 149 0.45 1.84 -12.36
CA GLN A 149 1.53 2.74 -12.81
C GLN A 149 2.91 2.15 -12.52
N LEU A 150 3.08 1.55 -11.35
CA LEU A 150 4.31 0.86 -10.97
C LEU A 150 4.59 -0.34 -11.89
N ARG A 151 3.56 -1.12 -12.23
CA ARG A 151 3.65 -2.23 -13.21
C ARG A 151 4.19 -1.72 -14.55
N ASP A 152 3.64 -0.62 -15.06
CA ASP A 152 4.07 -0.06 -16.35
C ASP A 152 5.52 0.44 -16.30
N LEU A 153 5.94 1.08 -15.20
CA LEU A 153 7.34 1.46 -14.98
C LEU A 153 8.27 0.23 -14.93
N CYS A 154 7.84 -0.83 -14.24
CA CYS A 154 8.61 -2.07 -14.13
C CYS A 154 8.70 -2.83 -15.46
N ASN A 155 7.74 -2.62 -16.36
CA ASN A 155 7.75 -3.11 -17.74
C ASN A 155 8.42 -2.10 -18.69
N GLU A 156 9.39 -1.33 -18.19
CA GLU A 156 10.27 -0.44 -18.96
C GLU A 156 9.54 0.67 -19.73
N MET A 157 8.32 1.04 -19.32
CA MET A 157 7.64 2.20 -19.88
C MET A 157 8.29 3.49 -19.33
N PRO A 158 8.77 4.41 -20.20
CA PRO A 158 9.39 5.65 -19.75
C PRO A 158 8.44 6.50 -18.89
N ILE A 159 8.98 7.19 -17.88
CA ILE A 159 8.22 8.04 -16.93
C ILE A 159 7.23 8.98 -17.65
N HIS A 160 7.65 9.64 -18.73
CA HIS A 160 6.79 10.58 -19.46
C HIS A 160 5.62 9.88 -20.17
N LYS A 161 5.77 8.63 -20.61
CA LYS A 161 4.69 7.85 -21.21
C LYS A 161 3.69 7.40 -20.15
N VAL A 162 4.16 6.95 -18.99
CA VAL A 162 3.30 6.60 -17.84
C VAL A 162 2.53 7.84 -17.38
N ALA A 163 3.19 8.97 -17.18
CA ALA A 163 2.53 10.22 -16.78
C ALA A 163 1.43 10.63 -17.77
N ARG A 164 1.69 10.52 -19.08
CA ARG A 164 0.69 10.79 -20.12
C ARG A 164 -0.44 9.76 -20.14
N LYS A 165 -0.11 8.47 -19.97
CA LYS A 165 -1.09 7.37 -20.00
C LYS A 165 -2.10 7.47 -18.86
N TYR A 166 -1.64 7.85 -17.66
CA TYR A 166 -2.48 7.95 -16.46
C TYR A 166 -3.00 9.36 -16.18
N GLU A 167 -2.65 10.34 -17.04
CA GLU A 167 -2.97 11.77 -16.88
C GLU A 167 -2.59 12.31 -15.50
N VAL A 168 -1.39 11.93 -15.03
CA VAL A 168 -0.83 12.34 -13.74
C VAL A 168 0.40 13.22 -13.95
N PRO A 169 0.75 14.09 -12.98
CA PRO A 169 1.96 14.91 -13.08
C PRO A 169 3.20 14.05 -13.28
N ARG A 170 4.11 14.46 -14.18
CA ARG A 170 5.38 13.74 -14.41
C ARG A 170 6.19 13.57 -13.11
N GLY A 171 6.19 14.60 -12.26
CA GLY A 171 6.87 14.58 -10.96
C GLY A 171 6.34 13.48 -10.04
N PHE A 172 5.04 13.17 -10.07
CA PHE A 172 4.46 12.06 -9.31
C PHE A 172 5.08 10.72 -9.71
N VAL A 173 5.10 10.44 -11.01
CA VAL A 173 5.64 9.19 -11.55
C VAL A 173 7.14 9.08 -11.29
N GLN A 174 7.86 10.20 -11.36
CA GLN A 174 9.29 10.25 -11.01
C GLN A 174 9.52 9.93 -9.53
N THR A 175 8.75 10.53 -8.63
CA THR A 175 8.81 10.21 -7.20
C THR A 175 8.48 8.73 -6.97
N LEU A 176 7.42 8.21 -7.61
CA LEU A 176 7.04 6.81 -7.51
C LEU A 176 8.21 5.88 -7.91
N ALA A 177 8.87 6.15 -9.04
CA ALA A 177 10.04 5.40 -9.48
C ALA A 177 11.20 5.47 -8.47
N GLN A 178 11.45 6.64 -7.87
CA GLN A 178 12.53 6.83 -6.89
C GLN A 178 12.27 6.13 -5.55
N VAL A 179 11.02 6.10 -5.06
CA VAL A 179 10.71 5.58 -3.72
C VAL A 179 10.26 4.12 -3.70
N CYS A 180 9.89 3.54 -4.84
CA CYS A 180 9.35 2.18 -4.90
C CYS A 180 10.33 1.10 -4.39
N GLU A 181 11.65 1.25 -4.63
CA GLU A 181 12.67 0.33 -4.13
C GLU A 181 12.71 0.33 -2.59
N GLY A 182 12.67 1.52 -1.97
CA GLY A 182 12.63 1.68 -0.51
C GLY A 182 11.34 1.10 0.08
N PHE A 183 10.20 1.30 -0.56
CA PHE A 183 8.93 0.74 -0.11
C PHE A 183 8.92 -0.79 -0.21
N ALA A 184 9.43 -1.36 -1.31
CA ALA A 184 9.57 -2.80 -1.47
C ALA A 184 10.48 -3.41 -0.39
N ALA A 185 11.64 -2.79 -0.12
CA ALA A 185 12.51 -3.18 0.99
C ALA A 185 11.79 -3.10 2.35
N GLY A 186 11.00 -2.05 2.56
CA GLY A 186 10.14 -1.91 3.74
C GLY A 186 9.16 -3.07 3.90
N MET A 187 8.48 -3.51 2.83
CA MET A 187 7.56 -4.66 2.88
C MET A 187 8.28 -5.98 3.19
N LEU A 188 9.48 -6.18 2.64
CA LEU A 188 10.31 -7.35 2.98
C LEU A 188 10.71 -7.34 4.46
N GLN A 189 11.14 -6.18 4.97
CA GLN A 189 11.50 -6.01 6.37
C GLN A 189 10.30 -6.22 7.30
N PHE A 190 9.10 -5.78 6.88
CA PHE A 190 7.85 -5.99 7.60
C PHE A 190 7.57 -7.48 7.75
N CYS A 191 7.60 -8.23 6.64
CA CYS A 191 7.39 -9.67 6.64
C CYS A 191 8.43 -10.38 7.51
N GLN A 192 9.69 -9.95 7.48
CA GLN A 192 10.74 -10.52 8.32
C GLN A 192 10.45 -10.35 9.81
N LYS A 193 10.08 -9.13 10.24
CA LYS A 193 9.77 -8.82 11.66
C LYS A 193 8.53 -9.55 12.15
N MET A 194 7.57 -9.80 11.26
CA MET A 194 6.38 -10.60 11.56
C MET A 194 6.60 -12.12 11.46
N ASN A 195 7.80 -12.57 11.10
CA ASN A 195 8.14 -13.99 10.85
C ASN A 195 7.30 -14.63 9.73
N TRP A 196 7.01 -13.87 8.67
CA TRP A 196 6.25 -14.28 7.48
C TRP A 196 7.17 -14.69 6.32
N GLY A 197 8.09 -15.62 6.56
CA GLY A 197 9.18 -15.96 5.64
C GLY A 197 8.73 -16.41 4.24
N MET A 198 7.62 -17.15 4.12
CA MET A 198 7.08 -17.57 2.81
C MET A 198 6.65 -16.37 1.95
N LEU A 199 5.93 -15.42 2.55
CA LEU A 199 5.50 -14.20 1.85
C LEU A 199 6.70 -13.32 1.52
N GLN A 200 7.66 -13.18 2.44
CA GLN A 200 8.90 -12.44 2.20
C GLN A 200 9.67 -13.01 0.99
N ALA A 201 9.80 -14.33 0.89
CA ALA A 201 10.50 -14.98 -0.22
C ALA A 201 9.80 -14.76 -1.57
N ALA A 202 8.47 -14.84 -1.60
CA ALA A 202 7.67 -14.55 -2.80
C ALA A 202 7.86 -13.10 -3.27
N LEU A 203 7.86 -12.13 -2.34
CA LEU A 203 8.08 -10.72 -2.66
C LEU A 203 9.52 -10.44 -3.09
N ALA A 204 10.51 -11.09 -2.48
CA ALA A 204 11.93 -10.88 -2.78
C ALA A 204 12.26 -11.23 -4.23
N HIS A 205 11.67 -12.30 -4.76
CA HIS A 205 11.91 -12.78 -6.13
C HIS A 205 11.66 -11.71 -7.21
N VAL A 206 10.71 -10.81 -6.99
CA VAL A 206 10.30 -9.79 -7.98
C VAL A 206 10.87 -8.41 -7.67
N THR A 207 11.53 -8.25 -6.51
CA THR A 207 12.16 -6.99 -6.11
C THR A 207 13.30 -6.59 -7.05
N ASP A 208 14.07 -7.54 -7.57
CA ASP A 208 15.18 -7.22 -8.48
C ASP A 208 14.70 -6.74 -9.86
N ARG A 209 13.55 -7.22 -10.33
CA ARG A 209 12.91 -6.70 -11.55
C ARG A 209 12.34 -5.30 -11.34
N LEU A 210 11.78 -5.03 -10.16
CA LEU A 210 11.35 -3.68 -9.77
C LEU A 210 12.52 -2.69 -9.79
N LYS A 211 13.69 -3.07 -9.27
CA LYS A 211 14.91 -2.25 -9.31
C LYS A 211 15.36 -1.94 -10.74
N ALA A 212 15.30 -2.91 -11.64
CA ALA A 212 15.72 -2.75 -13.03
C ALA A 212 14.81 -1.76 -13.79
N GLY A 213 13.49 -1.94 -13.72
CA GLY A 213 12.54 -1.07 -14.42
C GLY A 213 12.49 0.36 -13.88
N ALA A 214 12.61 0.54 -12.56
CA ALA A 214 12.68 1.87 -11.95
C ALA A 214 13.90 2.69 -12.41
N ARG A 215 15.04 2.03 -12.70
CA ARG A 215 16.29 2.66 -13.17
C ARG A 215 16.33 2.87 -14.68
N ALA A 216 15.68 2.00 -15.46
CA ALA A 216 15.62 2.15 -16.92
C ALA A 216 14.71 3.31 -17.37
N GLY A 217 13.77 3.74 -16.50
CA GLY A 217 12.82 4.82 -16.78
C GLY A 217 13.29 6.24 -16.46
N THR A 218 14.44 6.40 -15.78
CA THR A 218 15.08 7.69 -15.45
C THR A 218 16.05 8.12 -16.54
#